data_AF-A0A0S4JTH6-F1
#
_entry.id   AF-A0A0S4JTH6-F1
#
_cell.length_a   1.000
_cell.length_b   1.000
_cell.length_c   1.000
_cell.angle_alpha   90.00
_cell.angle_beta   90.00
_cell.angle_gamma   90.00
#
_symmetry.space_group_name_H-M   'P 1'
#
loop_
_entity.id
_entity.type
_entity.pdbx_description
1 polymer ?
#
loop_
_entity_poly.entity_id
_entity_poly.type
_entity_poly.pdbx_seq_one_letter_code
_entity_poly.pdbx_strand_id
1 'polypeptide(L)'
;MFSRPHNRSTVSYVDVSVDLAQVRTLDTFHSFLEALDGELTSVYDGKLVRAAAEPILYSSFADGDAFANELSERAFNLLQEYDASHAQATELRGAYEAMMAARPVPVKPEPKFDENGEEIPPPPKSKKVLREEAEQRKRDTEQLRAVLTVEHRETCASIKLKNVFNAKVIRVPVARN
;
A
#
# COMPACT_ATOMS: atom_id res chain seq x y z
N MET A 1 12.05 -13.27 10.36
CA MET A 1 12.08 -11.81 10.21
C MET A 1 13.51 -11.33 10.02
N PHE A 2 14.43 -11.70 10.90
CA PHE A 2 15.86 -11.44 10.76
C PHE A 2 16.56 -12.61 10.09
N SER A 3 17.51 -12.33 9.20
CA SER A 3 18.31 -13.36 8.52
C SER A 3 19.65 -13.56 9.22
N ARG A 4 20.09 -14.82 9.28
CA ARG A 4 21.37 -15.23 9.85
C ARG A 4 22.29 -15.83 8.77
N PRO A 5 23.63 -15.69 8.90
CA PRO A 5 24.33 -14.90 9.90
C PRO A 5 24.10 -13.39 9.69
N HIS A 6 24.26 -12.59 10.75
CA HIS A 6 24.22 -11.13 10.63
C HIS A 6 25.36 -10.64 9.73
N ASN A 7 25.08 -9.63 8.91
CA ASN A 7 26.00 -9.16 7.87
C ASN A 7 27.28 -8.58 8.47
N ARG A 8 27.15 -7.81 9.56
CA ARG A 8 28.28 -7.19 10.25
C ARG A 8 28.00 -7.03 11.73
N SER A 9 29.03 -7.24 12.55
CA SER A 9 28.99 -6.96 13.98
C SER A 9 30.20 -6.12 14.35
N THR A 10 29.98 -5.00 15.02
CA THR A 10 31.04 -4.12 15.53
C THR A 10 30.82 -3.84 17.01
N VAL A 11 31.66 -2.98 17.60
CA VAL A 11 31.50 -2.54 19.00
C VAL A 11 30.36 -1.54 19.19
N SER A 12 29.89 -0.89 18.12
CA SER A 12 28.89 0.19 18.18
C SER A 12 27.61 -0.12 17.42
N TYR A 13 27.62 -1.06 16.49
CA TYR A 13 26.43 -1.45 15.74
C TYR A 13 26.50 -2.88 15.21
N VAL A 14 25.32 -3.42 14.89
CA VAL A 14 25.12 -4.66 14.15
C VAL A 14 24.30 -4.37 12.91
N ASP A 15 24.74 -4.87 11.75
CA ASP A 15 24.00 -4.82 10.50
C ASP A 15 23.26 -6.15 10.32
N VAL A 16 21.92 -6.09 10.26
CA VAL A 16 21.02 -7.26 10.23
C VAL A 16 20.17 -7.20 8.98
N SER A 17 20.17 -8.28 8.19
CA SER A 17 19.25 -8.42 7.05
C SER A 17 17.82 -8.69 7.54
N VAL A 18 16.84 -7.97 6.99
CA VAL A 18 15.43 -8.03 7.40
C VAL A 18 14.51 -8.43 6.24
N ASP A 19 13.53 -9.26 6.55
CA ASP A 19 12.39 -9.54 5.67
C ASP A 19 11.25 -8.57 6.01
N LEU A 20 11.12 -7.51 5.22
CA LEU A 20 10.12 -6.47 5.44
C LEU A 20 8.68 -7.00 5.35
N ALA A 21 8.43 -8.09 4.60
CA ALA A 21 7.10 -8.68 4.53
C ALA A 21 6.67 -9.20 5.92
N GLN A 22 7.58 -9.81 6.67
CA GLN A 22 7.33 -10.24 8.05
C GLN A 22 7.31 -9.08 9.05
N VAL A 23 8.09 -8.02 8.82
CA VAL A 23 8.01 -6.81 9.66
C VAL A 23 6.62 -6.17 9.55
N ARG A 24 6.03 -6.17 8.35
CA ARG A 24 4.69 -5.59 8.08
C ARG A 24 3.54 -6.36 8.71
N THR A 25 3.74 -7.62 9.12
CA THR A 25 2.70 -8.37 9.84
C THR A 25 2.62 -8.01 11.33
N LEU A 26 3.55 -7.19 11.83
CA LEU A 26 3.50 -6.73 13.21
C LEU A 26 2.51 -5.57 13.38
N ASP A 27 1.79 -5.57 14.50
CA ASP A 27 0.77 -4.56 14.79
C ASP A 27 1.39 -3.21 15.20
N THR A 28 2.58 -3.21 15.80
CA THR A 28 3.21 -1.99 16.30
C THR A 28 4.71 -1.98 16.07
N PHE A 29 5.29 -0.78 16.00
CA PHE A 29 6.74 -0.60 15.96
C PHE A 29 7.41 -1.11 17.25
N HIS A 30 6.71 -1.07 18.39
CA HIS A 30 7.21 -1.62 19.64
C HIS A 30 7.43 -3.14 19.56
N SER A 31 6.48 -3.88 18.98
CA SER A 31 6.64 -5.33 18.75
C SER A 31 7.82 -5.65 17.84
N PHE A 32 8.16 -4.77 16.90
CA PHE A 32 9.36 -4.91 16.08
C PHE A 32 10.63 -4.73 16.92
N LEU A 33 10.68 -3.73 17.80
CA LEU A 33 11.82 -3.52 18.70
C LEU A 33 12.00 -4.69 19.68
N GLU A 34 10.92 -5.22 20.25
CA GLU A 34 10.97 -6.40 21.13
C GLU A 34 11.51 -7.63 20.40
N ALA A 35 11.04 -7.88 19.17
CA ALA A 35 11.55 -8.97 18.34
C ALA A 35 13.05 -8.80 18.03
N LEU A 36 13.48 -7.56 17.76
CA LEU A 36 14.88 -7.24 17.50
C LEU A 36 15.77 -7.41 18.74
N ASP A 37 15.32 -6.93 19.89
CA ASP A 37 16.04 -7.07 21.16
C ASP A 37 16.16 -8.56 21.57
N GLY A 38 15.11 -9.35 21.30
CA GLY A 38 15.13 -10.81 21.44
C GLY A 38 16.12 -11.50 20.50
N GLU A 39 16.20 -11.08 19.23
CA GLU A 39 17.18 -11.61 18.27
C GLU A 39 18.61 -11.32 18.70
N LEU A 40 18.91 -10.07 19.10
CA LEU A 40 20.24 -9.69 19.59
C LEU A 40 20.64 -10.51 20.82
N THR A 41 19.72 -10.68 21.77
CA THR A 41 19.95 -11.49 22.97
C THR A 41 20.24 -12.94 22.60
N SER A 42 19.46 -13.52 21.67
CA SER A 42 19.63 -14.91 21.23
C SER A 42 20.91 -15.16 20.45
N VAL A 43 21.36 -14.21 19.61
CA VAL A 43 22.53 -14.41 18.72
C VAL A 43 23.85 -14.09 19.42
N TYR A 44 23.84 -13.11 20.33
CA TYR A 44 25.04 -12.64 21.02
C TYR A 44 25.11 -13.04 22.49
N ASP A 45 24.31 -14.02 22.92
CA ASP A 45 24.23 -14.50 24.31
C ASP A 45 24.01 -13.36 25.32
N GLY A 46 23.20 -12.36 24.97
CA GLY A 46 22.94 -11.17 25.81
C GLY A 46 24.13 -10.23 26.00
N LYS A 47 25.25 -10.42 25.28
CA LYS A 47 26.44 -9.55 25.36
C LYS A 47 26.25 -8.19 24.69
N LEU A 48 25.35 -8.13 23.72
CA LEU A 48 25.01 -6.90 22.99
C LEU A 48 23.54 -6.58 23.24
N VAL A 49 23.29 -5.32 23.60
CA VAL A 49 21.95 -4.76 23.75
C VAL A 49 21.82 -3.56 22.83
N ARG A 50 20.60 -3.30 22.32
CA ARG A 50 20.36 -2.12 21.48
C ARG A 50 20.54 -0.84 22.29
N ALA A 51 21.27 0.12 21.73
CA ALA A 51 21.40 1.45 22.32
C ALA A 51 20.14 2.27 22.03
N ALA A 52 19.18 2.27 22.95
CA ALA A 52 17.85 2.84 22.74
C ALA A 52 17.81 4.34 22.38
N ALA A 53 18.87 5.09 22.68
CA ALA A 53 18.97 6.52 22.36
C ALA A 53 19.40 6.81 20.91
N GLU A 54 19.86 5.79 20.17
CA GLU A 54 20.33 5.95 18.80
C GLU A 54 19.34 5.37 17.78
N PRO A 55 19.15 6.04 16.62
CA PRO A 55 18.17 5.61 15.62
C PRO A 55 18.61 4.33 14.91
N ILE A 56 17.63 3.48 14.57
CA ILE A 56 17.85 2.34 13.66
C ILE A 56 17.86 2.88 12.24
N LEU A 57 18.96 2.68 11.53
CA LEU A 57 19.06 3.08 10.13
C LEU A 57 18.75 1.88 9.22
N TYR A 58 18.32 2.13 7.99
CA TYR A 58 18.16 1.07 6.99
C TYR A 58 18.87 1.39 5.68
N SER A 59 19.23 0.32 4.97
CA SER A 59 19.75 0.35 3.62
C SER A 59 18.80 -0.38 2.67
N SER A 60 18.61 0.19 1.48
CA SER A 60 17.88 -0.46 0.39
C SER A 60 18.74 -1.46 -0.39
N PHE A 61 20.05 -1.46 -0.15
CA PHE A 61 21.01 -2.35 -0.78
C PHE A 61 21.25 -3.56 0.11
N ALA A 62 21.41 -4.73 -0.51
CA ALA A 62 21.62 -5.98 0.23
C ALA A 62 22.95 -5.99 0.99
N ASP A 63 23.93 -5.24 0.48
CA ASP A 63 25.30 -5.22 1.02
C ASP A 63 25.47 -4.19 2.16
N GLY A 64 24.48 -3.32 2.39
CA GLY A 64 24.54 -2.33 3.48
C GLY A 64 25.52 -1.18 3.25
N ASP A 65 25.84 -0.85 2.00
CA ASP A 65 26.86 0.17 1.68
C ASP A 65 26.46 1.60 2.08
N ALA A 66 25.16 1.87 2.18
CA ALA A 66 24.63 3.19 2.53
C ALA A 66 23.44 3.09 3.50
N PHE A 67 23.61 3.70 4.67
CA PHE A 67 22.57 3.88 5.70
C PHE A 67 22.26 5.37 5.82
N ALA A 68 21.27 5.83 5.06
CA ALA A 68 20.93 7.26 4.96
C ALA A 68 19.54 7.60 5.54
N ASN A 69 18.73 6.58 5.83
CA ASN A 69 17.36 6.76 6.28
C ASN A 69 17.10 5.99 7.57
N GLU A 70 16.23 6.54 8.40
CA GLU A 70 15.83 5.98 9.67
C GLU A 70 14.59 5.09 9.53
N LEU A 71 14.62 3.91 10.16
CA LEU A 71 13.45 3.08 10.37
C LEU A 71 12.76 3.52 11.66
N SER A 72 11.90 4.54 11.54
CA SER A 72 11.16 5.12 12.65
C SER A 72 9.76 4.51 12.79
N GLU A 73 9.13 4.71 13.95
CA GLU A 73 7.72 4.41 14.17
C GLU A 73 6.81 5.06 13.12
N ARG A 74 7.12 6.30 12.70
CA ARG A 74 6.38 6.97 11.64
C ARG A 74 6.48 6.22 10.30
N ALA A 75 7.67 5.72 9.95
CA ALA A 75 7.85 4.93 8.73
C ALA A 75 7.05 3.61 8.82
N PHE A 76 7.02 3.00 10.00
CA PHE A 76 6.25 1.80 10.27
C PHE A 76 4.73 2.04 10.14
N ASN A 77 4.21 3.11 10.75
CA ASN A 77 2.79 3.47 10.65
C ASN A 77 2.39 3.80 9.22
N LEU A 78 3.25 4.46 8.44
CA LEU A 78 3.00 4.71 7.02
C LEU A 78 2.90 3.41 6.21
N LEU A 79 3.69 2.38 6.53
CA LEU A 79 3.57 1.06 5.89
C LEU A 79 2.18 0.44 6.15
N GLN A 80 1.70 0.51 7.40
CA GLN A 80 0.37 0.01 7.75
C GLN A 80 -0.75 0.81 7.08
N GLU A 81 -0.63 2.15 7.02
CA GLU A 81 -1.57 3.01 6.29
C GLU A 81 -1.61 2.68 4.81
N TYR A 82 -0.47 2.37 4.20
CA TYR A 82 -0.40 1.90 2.82
C TYR A 82 -1.14 0.57 2.65
N ASP A 83 -0.93 -0.40 3.54
CA ASP A 83 -1.56 -1.72 3.47
C ASP A 83 -3.08 -1.64 3.60
N ALA A 84 -3.56 -0.83 4.54
CA ALA A 84 -4.98 -0.53 4.70
C ALA A 84 -5.56 0.18 3.46
N SER A 85 -4.84 1.16 2.90
CA SER A 85 -5.27 1.89 1.70
C SER A 85 -5.31 0.99 0.47
N HIS A 86 -4.34 0.09 0.31
CA HIS A 86 -4.27 -0.86 -0.79
C HIS A 86 -5.42 -1.89 -0.73
N ALA A 87 -5.72 -2.42 0.46
CA ALA A 87 -6.87 -3.30 0.66
C ALA A 87 -8.18 -2.58 0.33
N GLN A 88 -8.36 -1.35 0.82
CA GLN A 88 -9.55 -0.54 0.55
C GLN A 88 -9.68 -0.18 -0.95
N ALA A 89 -8.58 0.17 -1.62
CA ALA A 89 -8.58 0.47 -3.06
C ALA A 89 -9.03 -0.75 -3.86
N THR A 90 -8.49 -1.92 -3.53
CA THR A 90 -8.83 -3.20 -4.17
C THR A 90 -10.32 -3.54 -4.00
N GLU A 91 -10.84 -3.40 -2.78
CA GLU A 91 -12.26 -3.64 -2.49
C GLU A 91 -13.18 -2.70 -3.27
N LEU A 92 -12.92 -1.38 -3.21
CA LEU A 92 -13.73 -0.38 -3.89
C LEU A 92 -13.68 -0.51 -5.41
N ARG A 93 -12.49 -0.78 -5.97
CA ARG A 93 -12.30 -1.01 -7.40
C ARG A 93 -13.08 -2.25 -7.85
N GLY A 94 -12.96 -3.36 -7.12
CA GLY A 94 -13.72 -4.59 -7.41
C GLY A 94 -15.23 -4.39 -7.34
N ALA A 95 -15.72 -3.66 -6.32
CA ALA A 95 -17.15 -3.33 -6.20
C ALA A 95 -17.64 -2.44 -7.36
N TYR A 96 -16.84 -1.46 -7.78
CA TYR A 96 -17.16 -0.60 -8.92
C TYR A 96 -17.21 -1.39 -10.23
N GLU A 97 -16.22 -2.25 -10.48
CA GLU A 97 -16.17 -3.10 -11.67
C GLU A 97 -17.34 -4.08 -11.73
N ALA A 98 -17.68 -4.73 -10.61
CA ALA A 98 -18.83 -5.61 -10.51
C ALA A 98 -20.15 -4.86 -10.78
N MET A 99 -20.31 -3.65 -10.25
CA MET A 99 -21.47 -2.81 -10.54
C MET A 99 -21.53 -2.43 -12.03
N MET A 100 -20.40 -2.06 -12.63
CA MET A 100 -20.34 -1.71 -14.06
C MET A 100 -20.64 -2.91 -14.95
N ALA A 101 -20.17 -4.11 -14.59
CA ALA A 101 -20.43 -5.36 -15.31
C ALA A 101 -21.88 -5.84 -15.19
N ALA A 102 -22.53 -5.64 -14.04
CA ALA A 102 -23.93 -5.98 -13.82
C ALA A 102 -24.91 -5.04 -14.56
N ARG A 103 -24.42 -3.99 -15.21
CA ARG A 103 -25.29 -3.09 -15.97
C ARG A 103 -25.83 -3.77 -17.22
N PRO A 104 -27.13 -3.62 -17.48
CA PRO A 104 -27.64 -3.97 -18.79
C PRO A 104 -26.91 -3.14 -19.85
N VAL A 105 -26.28 -3.81 -20.81
CA VAL A 105 -25.73 -3.16 -21.99
C VAL A 105 -26.89 -2.44 -22.66
N PRO A 106 -26.82 -1.11 -22.86
CA PRO A 106 -27.89 -0.40 -23.55
C PRO A 106 -28.00 -0.97 -24.95
N VAL A 107 -29.11 -1.68 -25.20
CA VAL A 107 -29.44 -2.18 -26.53
C VAL A 107 -29.65 -0.95 -27.39
N LYS A 108 -28.74 -0.72 -28.36
CA LYS A 108 -28.98 0.29 -29.38
C LYS A 108 -30.27 -0.11 -30.09
N PRO A 109 -31.31 0.75 -30.11
CA PRO A 109 -32.48 0.45 -30.90
C PRO A 109 -32.03 0.27 -32.35
N GLU A 110 -32.50 -0.79 -33.00
CA GLU A 110 -32.24 -0.99 -34.42
C GLU A 110 -32.73 0.24 -35.19
N PRO A 111 -31.94 0.76 -36.15
CA PRO A 111 -32.36 1.89 -36.96
C PRO A 111 -33.63 1.49 -37.71
N LYS A 112 -34.66 2.31 -37.60
CA LYS A 112 -35.90 2.17 -38.37
C LYS A 112 -35.78 3.03 -39.61
N PHE A 113 -36.20 2.54 -40.75
CA PHE A 113 -36.21 3.29 -42.01
C PHE A 113 -37.64 3.51 -42.48
N ASP A 114 -37.91 4.64 -43.13
CA ASP A 114 -39.20 4.92 -43.75
C ASP A 114 -39.33 4.25 -45.13
N GLU A 115 -40.46 4.44 -45.82
CA GLU A 115 -40.72 3.87 -47.16
C GLU A 115 -39.75 4.39 -48.24
N ASN A 116 -39.05 5.50 -47.99
CA ASN A 116 -38.06 6.09 -48.88
C ASN A 116 -36.62 5.64 -48.54
N GLY A 117 -36.45 4.82 -47.50
CA GLY A 117 -35.15 4.39 -47.01
C GLY A 117 -34.42 5.43 -46.15
N GLU A 118 -35.11 6.46 -45.66
CA GLU A 118 -34.56 7.44 -44.72
C GLU A 118 -34.65 6.91 -43.27
N GLU A 119 -33.59 7.08 -42.48
CA GLU A 119 -33.58 6.66 -41.08
C GLU A 119 -34.56 7.52 -40.25
N ILE A 120 -35.55 6.86 -39.65
CA ILE A 120 -36.51 7.46 -38.74
C ILE A 120 -35.81 7.68 -37.39
N PRO A 121 -35.65 8.94 -36.94
CA PRO A 121 -35.04 9.21 -35.65
C PRO A 121 -35.87 8.58 -34.52
N PRO A 122 -35.22 8.00 -33.49
CA PRO A 122 -35.95 7.47 -32.35
C PRO A 122 -36.71 8.59 -31.62
N PRO A 123 -37.88 8.29 -31.04
CA PRO A 123 -38.63 9.28 -30.29
C PRO A 123 -37.81 9.82 -29.11
N PRO A 124 -37.94 11.11 -28.77
CA PRO A 124 -37.21 11.70 -27.66
C PRO A 124 -37.55 10.98 -26.35
N LYS A 125 -36.53 10.73 -25.53
CA LYS A 125 -36.71 10.12 -24.20
C LYS A 125 -37.62 11.00 -23.33
N SER A 126 -38.41 10.37 -22.47
CA SER A 126 -39.25 11.10 -21.52
C SER A 126 -38.39 11.83 -20.48
N LYS A 127 -38.91 12.94 -19.93
CA LYS A 127 -38.23 13.68 -18.84
C LYS A 127 -37.90 12.79 -17.64
N LYS A 128 -38.74 11.80 -17.34
CA LYS A 128 -38.51 10.83 -16.26
C LYS A 128 -37.29 9.95 -16.55
N VAL A 129 -37.20 9.39 -17.75
CA VAL A 129 -36.05 8.56 -18.19
C VAL A 129 -34.76 9.38 -18.19
N LEU A 130 -34.79 10.62 -18.69
CA LEU A 130 -33.63 11.52 -18.67
C LEU A 130 -33.16 11.84 -17.25
N ARG A 131 -34.09 12.01 -16.31
CA ARG A 131 -33.77 12.27 -14.90
C ARG A 131 -33.15 11.04 -14.24
N GLU A 132 -33.71 9.85 -14.46
CA GLU A 132 -33.17 8.58 -13.94
C GLU A 132 -31.77 8.31 -14.49
N GLU A 133 -31.53 8.55 -15.79
CA GLU A 133 -30.20 8.45 -16.39
C GLU A 133 -29.20 9.45 -15.79
N ALA A 134 -29.62 10.69 -15.51
CA ALA A 134 -28.79 11.70 -14.90
C ALA A 134 -28.44 11.36 -13.43
N GLU A 135 -29.43 10.91 -12.65
CA GLU A 135 -29.23 10.47 -11.26
C GLU A 135 -28.33 9.23 -11.19
N GLN A 136 -28.46 8.31 -12.16
CA GLN A 136 -27.56 7.18 -12.29
C GLN A 136 -26.13 7.64 -12.60
N ARG A 137 -25.92 8.44 -13.65
CA ARG A 137 -24.58 8.98 -13.99
C ARG A 137 -23.92 9.70 -12.82
N LYS A 138 -24.71 10.43 -12.02
CA LYS A 138 -24.22 11.10 -10.82
C LYS A 138 -23.68 10.10 -9.79
N ARG A 139 -24.46 9.05 -9.47
CA ARG A 139 -24.03 7.97 -8.57
C ARG A 139 -22.76 7.27 -9.08
N ASP A 140 -22.68 7.02 -10.38
CA ASP A 140 -21.52 6.37 -11.01
C ASP A 140 -20.26 7.21 -10.86
N THR A 141 -20.41 8.52 -11.06
CA THR A 141 -19.32 9.47 -10.94
C THR A 141 -18.86 9.59 -9.49
N GLU A 142 -19.79 9.59 -8.53
CA GLU A 142 -19.48 9.63 -7.10
C GLU A 142 -18.72 8.37 -6.65
N GLN A 143 -19.15 7.19 -7.07
CA GLN A 143 -18.45 5.94 -6.77
C GLN A 143 -17.07 5.87 -7.42
N LEU A 144 -16.95 6.24 -8.70
CA LEU A 144 -15.65 6.30 -9.37
C LEU A 144 -14.71 7.30 -8.67
N ARG A 145 -15.22 8.46 -8.24
CA ARG A 145 -14.44 9.42 -7.45
C ARG A 145 -13.95 8.83 -6.13
N ALA A 146 -14.77 8.04 -5.44
CA ALA A 146 -14.36 7.37 -4.21
C ALA A 146 -13.19 6.41 -4.47
N VAL A 147 -13.29 5.58 -5.52
CA VAL A 147 -12.21 4.68 -5.95
C VAL A 147 -10.92 5.48 -6.24
N LEU A 148 -11.00 6.48 -7.12
CA LEU A 148 -9.84 7.28 -7.51
C LEU A 148 -9.21 8.04 -6.34
N THR A 149 -10.01 8.44 -5.35
CA THR A 149 -9.50 9.11 -4.15
C THR A 149 -8.62 8.17 -3.32
N VAL A 150 -9.05 6.93 -3.13
CA VAL A 150 -8.28 5.94 -2.36
C VAL A 150 -7.03 5.51 -3.12
N GLU A 151 -7.13 5.26 -4.43
CA GLU A 151 -5.97 4.93 -5.27
C GLU A 151 -4.93 6.05 -5.33
N HIS A 152 -5.40 7.32 -5.32
CA HIS A 152 -4.48 8.45 -5.24
C HIS A 152 -3.73 8.48 -3.90
N ARG A 153 -4.40 8.17 -2.79
CA ARG A 153 -3.77 8.06 -1.46
C ARG A 153 -2.75 6.92 -1.43
N GLU A 154 -3.12 5.76 -1.97
CA GLU A 154 -2.22 4.61 -2.11
C GLU A 154 -0.98 4.97 -2.93
N THR A 155 -1.16 5.62 -4.08
CA THR A 155 -0.06 6.07 -4.95
C THR A 155 0.87 7.04 -4.22
N CYS A 156 0.31 8.02 -3.51
CA CYS A 156 1.09 8.97 -2.72
C CYS A 156 1.89 8.28 -1.60
N ALA A 157 1.29 7.30 -0.92
CA ALA A 157 1.95 6.52 0.12
C ALA A 157 3.06 5.64 -0.47
N SER A 158 2.82 4.99 -1.60
CA SER A 158 3.81 4.18 -2.32
C SER A 158 5.07 4.97 -2.70
N ILE A 159 4.88 6.20 -3.21
CA ILE A 159 6.00 7.09 -3.56
C ILE A 159 6.82 7.46 -2.31
N LYS A 160 6.15 7.78 -1.19
CA LYS A 160 6.83 8.13 0.08
C LYS A 160 7.57 6.94 0.68
N LEU A 161 7.04 5.73 0.51
CA LEU A 161 7.57 4.50 1.08
C LEU A 161 8.54 3.75 0.16
N LYS A 162 8.80 4.24 -1.05
CA LYS A 162 9.64 3.57 -2.05
C LYS A 162 10.96 3.06 -1.46
N ASN A 163 11.64 3.85 -0.64
CA ASN A 163 12.91 3.42 -0.04
C ASN A 163 12.71 2.42 1.11
N VAL A 164 11.65 2.59 1.90
CA VAL A 164 11.30 1.69 3.01
C VAL A 164 10.93 0.31 2.48
N PHE A 165 10.14 0.22 1.39
CA PHE A 165 9.80 -1.06 0.75
C PHE A 165 11.02 -1.83 0.26
N ASN A 166 12.08 -1.11 -0.10
CA ASN A 166 13.32 -1.71 -0.54
C ASN A 166 14.30 -1.96 0.60
N ALA A 167 13.95 -1.67 1.86
CA ALA A 167 14.84 -1.91 3.00
C ALA A 167 15.19 -3.40 3.10
N LYS A 168 16.49 -3.69 3.04
CA LYS A 168 17.04 -5.05 3.11
C LYS A 168 17.87 -5.28 4.35
N VAL A 169 18.60 -4.26 4.79
CA VAL A 169 19.50 -4.33 5.94
C VAL A 169 19.20 -3.19 6.88
N ILE A 170 19.11 -3.47 8.17
CA ILE A 170 19.05 -2.45 9.22
C ILE A 170 20.38 -2.39 9.96
N ARG A 171 20.80 -1.18 10.33
CA ARG A 171 21.90 -0.95 11.25
C ARG A 171 21.31 -0.64 12.61
N VAL A 172 21.62 -1.49 13.56
CA VAL A 172 21.14 -1.42 14.94
C VAL A 172 22.30 -0.95 15.80
N PRO A 173 22.24 0.26 16.37
CA PRO A 173 23.20 0.70 17.37
C PRO A 173 23.19 -0.24 18.57
N VAL A 174 24.36 -0.66 19.04
CA VAL A 174 24.49 -1.56 20.19
C VAL A 174 25.47 -1.04 21.22
N ALA A 175 25.21 -1.38 22.48
CA ALA A 175 26.13 -1.25 23.58
C ALA A 175 26.43 -2.65 24.16
N ARG A 176 27.57 -2.76 24.86
CA ARG A 176 27.86 -3.96 25.64
C ARG A 176 27.07 -3.90 26.95
N ASN A 177 26.49 -5.02 27.32
CA ASN A 177 25.87 -5.21 28.64
C ASN A 177 26.96 -5.38 29.71
#